data_AF-A0A944N8W1-F1
#
_entry.id   AF-A0A944N8W1-F1
#
_cell.length_a   1.000
_cell.length_b   1.000
_cell.length_c   1.000
_cell.angle_alpha   90.00
_cell.angle_beta   90.00
_cell.angle_gamma   90.00
#
_symmetry.space_group_name_H-M   'P 1'
#
loop_
_entity.id
_entity.type
_entity.pdbx_description
1 polymer ?
#
loop_
_entity_poly.entity_id
_entity_poly.type
_entity_poly.pdbx_seq_one_letter_code
_entity_poly.pdbx_strand_id
1 'polypeptide(L)'
;MKLDQLRILLLTAMVLVISSSCAGIYFDRSFIDKMEHEESDFFVAGEDFPVVAGDQSTRSKASKMVNNRVPRYRRERESLDHGQALLKELKEKESYLSEIEYRRYNNLFDKSKVGNSERIYYLSLSYAERDNYHRLLAGQIKNRATLSSNQASLFQRSPASVTMGRRDISVGMNKDEVVLLVGPPAKIETAYNRPSGRSRVNGERWTYYDRGNTVRHIFFENNQVHGWQLE
;
A
#
# COMPACT_ATOMS: atom_id res chain seq x y z
N MET A 1 12.12 -66.26 12.11
CA MET A 1 12.95 -65.05 12.35
C MET A 1 13.04 -64.85 13.85
N LYS A 2 14.24 -64.75 14.45
CA LYS A 2 14.38 -64.60 15.90
C LYS A 2 13.85 -63.22 16.33
N LEU A 3 13.25 -63.13 17.52
CA LEU A 3 12.65 -61.90 18.04
C LEU A 3 13.64 -60.70 18.02
N ASP A 4 14.92 -60.98 18.21
CA ASP A 4 15.99 -59.98 18.19
C ASP A 4 16.22 -59.39 16.79
N GLN A 5 16.05 -60.18 15.74
CA GLN A 5 16.17 -59.72 14.35
C GLN A 5 15.02 -58.79 13.97
N LEU A 6 13.81 -59.04 14.49
CA LEU A 6 12.66 -58.17 14.30
C LEU A 6 12.88 -56.80 14.98
N ARG A 7 13.43 -56.80 16.20
CA ARG A 7 13.72 -55.56 16.96
C ARG A 7 14.78 -54.70 16.27
N ILE A 8 15.86 -55.32 15.78
CA ILE A 8 16.91 -54.63 15.03
C ILE A 8 16.33 -54.00 13.76
N LEU A 9 15.51 -54.75 13.02
CA LEU A 9 14.90 -54.26 11.77
C LEU A 9 13.95 -53.08 12.01
N LEU A 10 13.18 -53.12 13.11
CA LEU A 10 12.25 -52.05 13.50
C LEU A 10 13.00 -50.78 13.94
N LEU A 11 14.10 -50.93 14.69
CA LEU A 11 14.97 -49.81 15.05
C LEU A 11 15.64 -49.17 13.82
N THR A 12 16.13 -49.98 12.87
CA THR A 12 16.71 -49.44 11.64
C THR A 12 15.69 -48.72 10.76
N ALA A 13 14.46 -49.24 10.68
CA ALA A 13 13.38 -48.57 9.94
C ALA A 13 13.00 -47.23 10.58
N MET A 14 12.95 -47.16 11.92
CA MET A 14 12.64 -45.93 12.64
C MET A 14 13.70 -44.84 12.43
N VAL A 15 14.98 -45.20 12.43
CA VAL A 15 16.09 -44.26 12.16
C VAL A 15 16.02 -43.71 10.73
N LEU A 16 15.68 -44.56 9.75
CA LEU A 16 15.53 -44.15 8.35
C LEU A 16 14.40 -43.12 8.17
N VAL A 17 13.26 -43.29 8.84
CA VAL A 17 12.15 -42.33 8.76
C VAL A 17 12.54 -40.97 9.34
N ILE A 18 13.21 -40.94 10.49
CA ILE A 18 13.61 -39.68 11.15
C ILE A 18 14.65 -38.91 10.30
N SER A 19 15.56 -39.62 9.64
CA SER A 19 16.56 -38.98 8.77
C SER A 19 16.00 -38.36 7.48
N SER A 20 14.82 -38.79 7.02
CA SER A 20 14.16 -38.24 5.83
C SER A 20 13.39 -36.94 6.09
N SER A 21 13.04 -36.64 7.35
CA SER A 21 12.20 -35.49 7.70
C SER A 21 12.94 -34.15 7.78
N CYS A 22 14.27 -34.12 7.71
CA CYS A 22 15.05 -32.87 7.79
C CYS A 22 15.25 -32.16 6.43
N ALA A 23 14.89 -32.77 5.29
CA ALA A 23 15.07 -32.17 3.98
C ALA A 23 13.95 -31.18 3.57
N GLY A 24 12.83 -31.15 4.30
CA GLY A 24 11.64 -30.35 3.93
C GLY A 24 11.64 -28.88 4.40
N ILE A 25 12.59 -28.45 5.23
CA ILE A 25 12.60 -27.08 5.82
C ILE A 25 13.26 -26.02 4.90
N TYR A 26 13.63 -26.38 3.67
CA TYR A 26 14.37 -25.48 2.76
C TYR A 26 13.56 -24.83 1.63
N PHE A 27 12.23 -24.95 1.60
CA PHE A 27 11.45 -24.50 0.44
C PHE A 27 11.00 -23.03 0.41
N ASP A 28 11.52 -22.16 1.28
CA ASP A 28 11.28 -20.70 1.14
C ASP A 28 12.53 -19.85 1.47
N ARG A 29 13.74 -20.37 1.21
CA ARG A 29 14.93 -19.52 1.23
C ARG A 29 15.00 -18.74 -0.07
N SER A 30 14.38 -17.57 -0.09
CA SER A 30 14.51 -16.50 -1.10
C SER A 30 15.94 -15.96 -1.28
N PHE A 31 16.96 -16.70 -0.83
CA PHE A 31 18.36 -16.32 -0.85
C PHE A 31 19.06 -16.87 -2.10
N ILE A 32 18.72 -18.09 -2.51
CA ILE A 32 19.27 -18.71 -3.74
C ILE A 32 18.69 -18.01 -4.98
N ASP A 33 17.38 -17.77 -5.01
CA ASP A 33 16.69 -17.03 -6.09
C ASP A 33 17.21 -15.58 -6.23
N LYS A 34 17.76 -15.00 -5.15
CA LYS A 34 18.38 -13.67 -5.16
C LYS A 34 19.86 -13.67 -5.56
N MET A 35 20.58 -14.79 -5.34
CA MET A 35 21.98 -14.96 -5.76
C MET A 35 22.09 -15.32 -7.25
N GLU A 36 21.04 -15.86 -7.88
CA GLU A 36 21.09 -16.27 -9.29
C GLU A 36 21.03 -15.08 -10.30
N HIS A 37 20.77 -13.86 -9.83
CA HIS A 37 20.72 -12.64 -10.66
C HIS A 37 22.03 -11.81 -10.65
N GLU A 38 23.17 -12.45 -10.37
CA GLU A 38 24.51 -11.89 -10.11
C GLU A 38 25.24 -11.22 -11.30
N GLU A 39 24.58 -10.71 -12.34
CA GLU A 39 25.30 -10.05 -13.44
C GLU A 39 25.88 -8.64 -13.09
N SER A 40 25.66 -8.11 -11.86
CA SER A 40 26.25 -6.83 -11.45
C SER A 40 26.42 -6.65 -9.93
N ASP A 41 26.92 -7.67 -9.25
CA ASP A 41 26.83 -7.79 -7.78
C ASP A 41 27.94 -7.13 -6.96
N PHE A 42 28.84 -6.39 -7.60
CA PHE A 42 29.81 -5.57 -6.88
C PHE A 42 29.49 -4.08 -7.03
N PHE A 43 29.44 -3.38 -5.90
CA PHE A 43 29.34 -1.92 -5.88
C PHE A 43 30.58 -1.34 -6.57
N VAL A 44 30.36 -0.57 -7.64
CA VAL A 44 31.44 0.09 -8.37
C VAL A 44 31.66 1.48 -7.79
N ALA A 45 32.86 1.74 -7.29
CA ALA A 45 33.26 3.06 -6.81
C ALA A 45 33.15 4.09 -7.93
N GLY A 46 32.49 5.22 -7.65
CA GLY A 46 32.20 6.27 -8.64
C GLY A 46 30.88 6.11 -9.43
N GLU A 47 30.23 4.93 -9.37
CA GLU A 47 28.91 4.71 -10.00
C GLU A 47 27.78 4.53 -8.97
N ASP A 48 28.01 3.70 -7.94
CA ASP A 48 26.98 3.31 -6.97
C ASP A 48 26.96 4.17 -5.70
N PHE A 49 27.95 5.05 -5.53
CA PHE A 49 28.11 5.92 -4.38
C PHE A 49 27.88 7.40 -4.76
N PRO A 50 27.33 8.23 -3.84
CA PRO A 50 27.18 9.65 -4.10
C PRO A 50 28.57 10.30 -4.26
N VAL A 51 28.70 11.15 -5.29
CA VAL A 51 29.94 11.88 -5.59
C VAL A 51 30.23 12.86 -4.44
N VAL A 52 31.42 12.77 -3.85
CA VAL A 52 31.90 13.71 -2.82
C VAL A 52 32.80 14.76 -3.46
N ALA A 53 32.90 15.94 -2.86
CA ALA A 53 33.80 16.99 -3.34
C ALA A 53 35.26 16.46 -3.38
N GLY A 54 35.80 16.30 -4.60
CA GLY A 54 37.12 15.71 -4.84
C GLY A 54 37.12 14.55 -5.85
N ASP A 55 35.97 13.92 -6.10
CA ASP A 55 35.86 12.83 -7.06
C ASP A 55 35.78 13.34 -8.52
N GLN A 56 36.47 12.66 -9.44
CA GLN A 56 36.51 13.02 -10.87
C GLN A 56 35.45 12.32 -11.73
N SER A 57 34.55 11.51 -11.14
CA SER A 57 33.60 10.69 -11.90
C SER A 57 32.31 11.44 -12.26
N THR A 58 31.87 11.33 -13.51
CA THR A 58 30.73 12.05 -14.10
C THR A 58 29.41 11.25 -14.18
N ARG A 59 29.36 10.02 -13.68
CA ARG A 59 28.17 9.15 -13.81
C ARG A 59 27.82 8.45 -12.50
N SER A 60 27.01 9.10 -11.66
CA SER A 60 26.26 8.36 -10.63
C SER A 60 25.10 7.61 -11.30
N LYS A 61 24.89 6.33 -11.00
CA LYS A 61 23.64 5.65 -11.36
C LYS A 61 22.46 6.45 -10.79
N ALA A 62 21.34 6.46 -11.51
CA ALA A 62 20.15 7.17 -11.07
C ALA A 62 19.77 6.68 -9.65
N SER A 63 19.63 7.61 -8.70
CA SER A 63 19.31 7.34 -7.28
C SER A 63 18.20 6.30 -7.07
N LYS A 64 17.25 6.20 -8.00
CA LYS A 64 16.20 5.17 -8.03
C LYS A 64 16.71 3.73 -8.14
N MET A 65 17.77 3.46 -8.91
CA MET A 65 18.37 2.12 -9.01
C MET A 65 19.07 1.73 -7.72
N VAL A 66 19.76 2.67 -7.07
CA VAL A 66 20.44 2.46 -5.78
C VAL A 66 19.42 2.21 -4.67
N ASN A 67 18.35 3.02 -4.58
CA ASN A 67 17.27 2.82 -3.61
C ASN A 67 16.54 1.48 -3.79
N ASN A 68 16.40 0.99 -5.02
CA ASN A 68 15.80 -0.33 -5.27
C ASN A 68 16.70 -1.48 -4.78
N ARG A 69 18.03 -1.30 -4.75
CA ARG A 69 18.99 -2.31 -4.26
C ARG A 69 19.13 -2.28 -2.74
N VAL A 70 19.21 -1.07 -2.16
CA VAL A 70 19.41 -0.88 -0.73
C VAL A 70 18.39 0.15 -0.22
N PRO A 71 17.17 -0.28 0.16
CA PRO A 71 16.19 0.63 0.74
C PRO A 71 16.75 1.23 2.04
N ARG A 72 16.54 2.53 2.24
CA ARG A 72 17.13 3.26 3.37
C ARG A 72 16.45 2.90 4.70
N TYR A 73 15.20 2.45 4.63
CA TYR A 73 14.38 2.11 5.80
C TYR A 73 13.65 0.77 5.64
N ARG A 74 13.42 0.06 6.74
CA ARG A 74 12.66 -1.21 6.75
C ARG A 74 11.26 -1.07 6.14
N ARG A 75 10.55 0.03 6.42
CA ARG A 75 9.21 0.28 5.86
C ARG A 75 9.23 0.49 4.34
N GLU A 76 10.29 1.12 3.84
CA GLU A 76 10.47 1.31 2.40
C GLU A 76 10.68 -0.04 1.72
N ARG A 77 11.50 -0.91 2.32
CA ARG A 77 11.69 -2.29 1.87
C ARG A 77 10.38 -3.09 1.81
N GLU A 78 9.57 -3.04 2.86
CA GLU A 78 8.28 -3.74 2.90
C GLU A 78 7.34 -3.25 1.78
N SER A 79 7.36 -1.94 1.47
CA SER A 79 6.57 -1.39 0.36
C SER A 79 7.07 -1.83 -1.02
N LEU A 80 8.40 -1.91 -1.20
CA LEU A 80 9.01 -2.36 -2.45
C LEU A 80 8.76 -3.85 -2.67
N ASP A 81 8.96 -4.67 -1.63
CA ASP A 81 8.69 -6.11 -1.65
C ASP A 81 7.21 -6.36 -1.98
N HIS A 82 6.28 -5.61 -1.37
CA HIS A 82 4.86 -5.70 -1.69
C HIS A 82 4.55 -5.31 -3.14
N GLY A 83 5.12 -4.21 -3.64
CA GLY A 83 4.95 -3.77 -5.02
C GLY A 83 5.48 -4.80 -6.04
N GLN A 84 6.62 -5.41 -5.75
CA GLN A 84 7.20 -6.49 -6.56
C GLN A 84 6.33 -7.74 -6.55
N ALA A 85 5.81 -8.13 -5.38
CA ALA A 85 4.89 -9.26 -5.27
C ALA A 85 3.64 -9.06 -6.13
N LEU A 86 3.03 -7.87 -6.09
CA LEU A 86 1.89 -7.53 -6.96
C LEU A 86 2.27 -7.59 -8.44
N LEU A 87 3.45 -7.08 -8.83
CA LEU A 87 3.89 -7.16 -10.22
C LEU A 87 4.10 -8.61 -10.70
N LYS A 88 4.64 -9.48 -9.83
CA LYS A 88 4.82 -10.90 -10.13
C LYS A 88 3.48 -11.60 -10.30
N GLU A 89 2.58 -11.42 -9.35
CA GLU A 89 1.22 -11.99 -9.40
C GLU A 89 0.47 -11.51 -10.63
N LEU A 90 0.57 -10.23 -10.96
CA LEU A 90 -0.07 -9.67 -12.15
C LEU A 90 0.45 -10.31 -13.44
N LYS A 91 1.77 -10.45 -13.58
CA LYS A 91 2.38 -11.09 -14.75
C LYS A 91 1.95 -12.54 -14.89
N GLU A 92 1.91 -13.27 -13.78
CA GLU A 92 1.44 -14.66 -13.75
C GLU A 92 -0.01 -14.75 -14.22
N LYS A 93 -0.91 -13.92 -13.68
CA LYS A 93 -2.31 -13.87 -14.10
C LYS A 93 -2.49 -13.45 -15.56
N GLU A 94 -1.69 -12.49 -16.03
CA GLU A 94 -1.71 -12.07 -17.44
C GLU A 94 -1.21 -13.18 -18.38
N SER A 95 -0.30 -14.05 -17.92
CA SER A 95 0.20 -15.18 -18.71
C SER A 95 -0.84 -16.27 -18.96
N TYR A 96 -1.86 -16.37 -18.11
CA TYR A 96 -2.98 -17.31 -18.29
C TYR A 96 -4.05 -16.80 -19.27
N LEU A 97 -4.00 -15.54 -19.68
CA LEU A 97 -4.96 -14.97 -20.61
C LEU A 97 -4.62 -15.38 -22.04
N SER A 98 -5.65 -15.76 -22.80
CA SER A 98 -5.49 -15.85 -24.25
C SER A 98 -5.18 -14.46 -24.84
N GLU A 99 -4.57 -14.42 -26.02
CA GLU A 99 -4.22 -13.16 -26.67
C GLU A 99 -5.44 -12.23 -26.86
N ILE A 100 -6.60 -12.80 -27.18
CA ILE A 100 -7.86 -12.06 -27.37
C ILE A 100 -8.33 -11.45 -26.03
N GLU A 101 -8.28 -12.22 -24.95
CA GLU A 101 -8.64 -11.74 -23.61
C GLU A 101 -7.67 -10.68 -23.11
N TYR A 102 -6.38 -10.87 -23.34
CA TYR A 102 -5.35 -9.90 -22.96
C TYR A 102 -5.55 -8.56 -23.68
N ARG A 103 -5.87 -8.57 -24.98
CA ARG A 103 -6.23 -7.34 -25.72
C ARG A 103 -7.47 -6.66 -25.12
N ARG A 104 -8.53 -7.43 -24.83
CA ARG A 104 -9.74 -6.90 -24.20
C ARG A 104 -9.43 -6.27 -22.84
N TYR A 105 -8.65 -6.96 -22.03
CA TYR A 105 -8.20 -6.51 -20.73
C TYR A 105 -7.35 -5.22 -20.81
N ASN A 106 -6.40 -5.14 -21.74
CA ASN A 106 -5.62 -3.92 -21.95
C ASN A 106 -6.45 -2.73 -22.43
N ASN A 107 -7.52 -2.97 -23.21
CA ASN A 107 -8.43 -1.91 -23.63
C ASN A 107 -9.29 -1.37 -22.47
N LEU A 108 -9.53 -2.19 -21.45
CA LEU A 108 -10.30 -1.81 -20.27
C LEU A 108 -9.46 -1.02 -19.27
N PHE A 109 -8.21 -1.42 -19.08
CA PHE A 109 -7.32 -0.83 -18.09
C PHE A 109 -6.28 0.06 -18.76
N ASP A 110 -6.53 1.36 -18.75
CA ASP A 110 -5.49 2.35 -19.01
C ASP A 110 -4.43 2.24 -17.91
N LYS A 111 -3.22 1.81 -18.29
CA LYS A 111 -2.08 1.59 -17.38
C LYS A 111 -1.74 2.81 -16.53
N SER A 112 -2.16 4.01 -16.94
CA SER A 112 -1.92 5.26 -16.21
C SER A 112 -2.90 5.54 -15.06
N LYS A 113 -4.08 4.91 -15.05
CA LYS A 113 -5.17 5.26 -14.12
C LYS A 113 -5.48 4.18 -13.09
N VAL A 114 -5.16 2.92 -13.39
CA VAL A 114 -5.55 1.80 -12.55
C VAL A 114 -4.33 1.11 -11.94
N GLY A 115 -4.36 0.93 -10.62
CA GLY A 115 -3.29 0.28 -9.87
C GLY A 115 -3.19 -1.22 -10.15
N ASN A 116 -2.01 -1.80 -9.91
CA ASN A 116 -1.77 -3.23 -10.12
C ASN A 116 -2.69 -4.12 -9.26
N SER A 117 -3.01 -3.71 -8.03
CA SER A 117 -3.91 -4.45 -7.14
C SER A 117 -5.33 -4.59 -7.70
N GLU A 118 -5.88 -3.52 -8.30
CA GLU A 118 -7.21 -3.54 -8.91
C GLU A 118 -7.23 -4.42 -10.17
N ARG A 119 -6.16 -4.39 -10.95
CA ARG A 119 -5.98 -5.26 -12.13
C ARG A 119 -5.95 -6.74 -11.72
N ILE A 120 -5.18 -7.07 -10.68
CA ILE A 120 -5.12 -8.42 -10.09
C ILE A 120 -6.51 -8.86 -9.60
N TYR A 121 -7.23 -7.96 -8.90
CA TYR A 121 -8.57 -8.23 -8.42
C TYR A 121 -9.51 -8.58 -9.57
N TYR A 122 -9.54 -7.76 -10.62
CA TYR A 122 -10.34 -8.03 -11.82
C TYR A 122 -10.03 -9.39 -12.45
N LEU A 123 -8.74 -9.75 -12.54
CA LEU A 123 -8.33 -11.04 -13.10
C LEU A 123 -8.73 -12.22 -12.20
N SER A 124 -8.83 -12.03 -10.88
CA SER A 124 -9.33 -13.07 -9.97
C SER A 124 -10.85 -13.26 -9.98
N LEU A 125 -11.62 -12.31 -10.53
CA LEU A 125 -13.07 -12.41 -10.61
C LEU A 125 -13.52 -13.49 -11.60
N SER A 126 -14.63 -14.14 -11.28
CA SER A 126 -15.34 -15.02 -12.22
C SER A 126 -15.91 -14.22 -13.41
N TYR A 127 -16.26 -14.92 -14.49
CA TYR A 127 -16.79 -14.27 -15.70
C TYR A 127 -18.03 -13.40 -15.40
N ALA A 128 -18.96 -13.89 -14.57
CA ALA A 128 -20.16 -13.16 -14.18
C ALA A 128 -19.84 -11.91 -13.35
N GLU A 129 -18.87 -12.01 -12.44
CA GLU A 129 -18.44 -10.87 -11.62
C GLU A 129 -17.69 -9.81 -12.43
N ARG A 130 -16.91 -10.22 -13.45
CA ARG A 130 -16.25 -9.29 -14.38
C ARG A 130 -17.27 -8.45 -15.14
N ASP A 131 -18.38 -9.05 -15.58
CA ASP A 131 -19.45 -8.29 -16.25
C ASP A 131 -20.12 -7.28 -15.32
N ASN A 132 -20.37 -7.67 -14.07
CA ASN A 132 -20.84 -6.75 -13.03
C ASN A 132 -19.83 -5.64 -12.74
N TYR A 133 -18.54 -5.96 -12.69
CA TYR A 133 -17.46 -4.99 -12.52
C TYR A 133 -17.47 -3.93 -13.62
N HIS A 134 -17.64 -4.35 -14.89
CA HIS A 134 -17.74 -3.43 -16.03
C HIS A 134 -18.95 -2.53 -15.94
N ARG A 135 -20.11 -3.06 -15.54
CA ARG A 135 -21.33 -2.26 -15.37
C ARG A 135 -21.14 -1.22 -14.28
N LEU A 136 -20.47 -1.57 -13.18
CA LEU A 136 -20.15 -0.63 -12.10
C LEU A 136 -19.16 0.45 -12.57
N LEU A 137 -18.09 0.06 -13.27
CA LEU A 137 -17.07 0.99 -13.77
C LEU A 137 -17.66 1.96 -14.81
N ALA A 138 -18.46 1.44 -15.75
CA ALA A 138 -19.18 2.24 -16.74
C ALA A 138 -20.26 3.12 -16.10
N GLY A 139 -20.94 2.62 -15.07
CA GLY A 139 -21.91 3.37 -14.27
C GLY A 139 -21.28 4.54 -13.51
N GLN A 140 -20.07 4.37 -12.96
CA GLN A 140 -19.31 5.45 -12.33
C GLN A 140 -18.92 6.56 -13.32
N ILE A 141 -18.61 6.22 -14.57
CA ILE A 141 -18.33 7.20 -15.62
C ILE A 141 -19.61 7.98 -16.01
N LYS A 142 -20.75 7.29 -16.13
CA LYS A 142 -22.05 7.94 -16.42
C LYS A 142 -22.56 8.81 -15.27
N ASN A 143 -22.35 8.37 -14.03
CA ASN A 143 -22.71 9.15 -12.86
C ASN A 143 -21.79 10.38 -12.71
N ARG A 144 -20.51 10.32 -13.08
CA ARG A 144 -19.66 11.53 -13.12
C ARG A 144 -20.10 12.57 -14.16
N ALA A 145 -20.67 12.14 -15.28
CA ALA A 145 -21.21 13.05 -16.29
C ALA A 145 -22.58 13.65 -15.90
N THR A 146 -23.30 13.05 -14.95
CA THR A 146 -24.67 13.46 -14.56
C THR A 146 -24.77 14.02 -13.12
N LEU A 147 -23.76 13.83 -12.27
CA LEU A 147 -23.68 14.38 -10.90
C LEU A 147 -23.33 15.88 -10.83
N SER A 148 -23.63 16.65 -11.87
CA SER A 148 -23.72 18.12 -11.81
C SER A 148 -25.15 18.60 -11.56
N SER A 149 -26.14 17.71 -11.55
CA SER A 149 -27.55 18.09 -11.43
C SER A 149 -28.34 17.04 -10.67
N ASN A 150 -28.77 17.43 -9.47
CA ASN A 150 -29.90 16.88 -8.72
C ASN A 150 -29.71 15.59 -7.88
N GLN A 151 -29.53 15.85 -6.58
CA GLN A 151 -30.24 15.23 -5.45
C GLN A 151 -30.02 13.73 -5.11
N ALA A 152 -29.39 13.54 -3.95
CA ALA A 152 -29.85 12.74 -2.81
C ALA A 152 -30.47 11.33 -3.04
N SER A 153 -29.71 10.30 -2.67
CA SER A 153 -30.22 9.15 -1.90
C SER A 153 -29.07 8.59 -1.05
N LEU A 154 -29.11 8.83 0.27
CA LEU A 154 -29.51 7.88 1.31
C LEU A 154 -28.62 6.62 1.36
N PHE A 155 -27.68 6.66 2.32
CA PHE A 155 -26.92 5.54 2.89
C PHE A 155 -25.91 4.81 2.00
N GLN A 156 -24.77 5.46 1.69
CA GLN A 156 -23.50 4.74 1.47
C GLN A 156 -22.38 5.49 2.20
N ARG A 157 -21.65 4.75 3.04
CA ARG A 157 -20.44 5.23 3.73
C ARG A 157 -19.41 5.61 2.68
N SER A 158 -19.24 6.91 2.43
CA SER A 158 -18.22 7.43 1.52
C SER A 158 -16.83 7.36 2.15
N PRO A 159 -15.78 6.99 1.39
CA PRO A 159 -14.39 7.05 1.84
C PRO A 159 -13.98 8.50 2.11
N ALA A 160 -13.14 8.69 3.13
CA ALA A 160 -12.66 9.98 3.59
C ALA A 160 -11.86 10.72 2.49
N SER A 161 -12.52 11.59 1.73
CA SER A 161 -11.96 12.75 1.02
C SER A 161 -12.96 13.29 -0.02
N VAL A 162 -13.97 14.04 0.44
CA VAL A 162 -14.78 14.89 -0.45
C VAL A 162 -14.16 16.28 -0.47
N THR A 163 -13.73 16.67 -1.68
CA THR A 163 -13.17 17.96 -2.07
C THR A 163 -13.95 19.14 -1.49
N MET A 164 -13.28 20.01 -0.75
CA MET A 164 -13.88 21.23 -0.20
C MET A 164 -13.66 22.42 -1.13
N GLY A 165 -14.75 22.91 -1.71
CA GLY A 165 -14.80 24.31 -2.12
C GLY A 165 -14.70 25.19 -0.87
N ARG A 166 -13.80 26.18 -0.92
CA ARG A 166 -13.61 27.37 -0.06
C ARG A 166 -14.80 27.71 0.87
N ARG A 167 -14.93 26.98 1.99
CA ARG A 167 -15.85 27.30 3.09
C ARG A 167 -14.98 27.63 4.30
N ASP A 168 -15.09 28.86 4.76
CA ASP A 168 -14.21 29.40 5.80
C ASP A 168 -14.62 28.84 7.17
N ILE A 169 -13.66 28.21 7.85
CA ILE A 169 -13.81 27.74 9.23
C ILE A 169 -13.75 28.98 10.13
N SER A 170 -14.62 29.07 11.13
CA SER A 170 -14.61 30.15 12.13
C SER A 170 -14.23 29.62 13.51
N VAL A 171 -13.57 30.47 14.31
CA VAL A 171 -13.31 30.19 15.72
C VAL A 171 -14.64 30.02 16.46
N GLY A 172 -14.73 29.03 17.34
CA GLY A 172 -15.95 28.70 18.10
C GLY A 172 -16.86 27.67 17.44
N MET A 173 -16.62 27.27 16.19
CA MET A 173 -17.40 26.18 15.55
C MET A 173 -17.25 24.87 16.31
N ASN A 174 -18.33 24.10 16.39
CA ASN A 174 -18.30 22.77 16.98
C ASN A 174 -17.63 21.76 16.03
N LYS A 175 -17.07 20.68 16.58
CA LYS A 175 -16.49 19.56 15.81
C LYS A 175 -17.45 19.05 14.72
N ASP A 176 -18.72 18.87 15.05
CA ASP A 176 -19.72 18.34 14.11
C ASP A 176 -19.96 19.30 12.94
N GLU A 177 -19.96 20.60 13.20
CA GLU A 177 -20.07 21.65 12.17
C GLU A 177 -18.84 21.62 11.26
N VAL A 178 -17.65 21.44 11.84
CA VAL A 178 -16.41 21.28 11.06
C VAL A 178 -16.45 20.00 10.23
N VAL A 179 -16.97 18.87 10.72
CA VAL A 179 -17.11 17.65 9.90
C VAL A 179 -18.12 17.84 8.76
N LEU A 180 -19.25 18.51 9.04
CA LEU A 180 -20.27 18.79 8.04
C LEU A 180 -19.76 19.73 6.94
N LEU A 181 -18.93 20.71 7.32
CA LEU A 181 -18.31 21.67 6.42
C LEU A 181 -17.14 21.02 5.66
N VAL A 182 -16.19 20.53 6.46
CA VAL A 182 -14.91 19.82 6.29
C VAL A 182 -14.88 18.58 5.40
N GLY A 183 -15.86 17.71 5.66
CA GLY A 183 -15.66 16.28 5.61
C GLY A 183 -14.93 15.71 6.84
N PRO A 184 -14.77 14.37 6.90
CA PRO A 184 -14.06 13.70 7.97
C PRO A 184 -12.55 13.99 7.91
N PRO A 185 -11.88 14.19 9.06
CA PRO A 185 -10.43 14.40 9.10
C PRO A 185 -9.66 13.16 8.68
N ALA A 186 -8.50 13.35 8.06
CA ALA A 186 -7.63 12.25 7.66
C ALA A 186 -6.83 11.69 8.85
N LYS A 187 -6.48 12.56 9.81
CA LYS A 187 -5.80 12.18 11.06
C LYS A 187 -6.35 12.99 12.22
N ILE A 188 -6.59 12.33 13.34
CA ILE A 188 -6.97 12.96 14.60
C ILE A 188 -5.86 12.67 15.60
N GLU A 189 -5.30 13.72 16.19
CA GLU A 189 -4.32 13.63 17.25
C GLU A 189 -4.88 14.28 18.51
N THR A 190 -5.11 13.46 19.52
CA THR A 190 -5.55 13.94 20.83
C THR A 190 -4.33 14.18 21.70
N ALA A 191 -4.06 15.44 22.05
CA ALA A 191 -3.05 15.77 23.04
C ALA A 191 -3.60 15.42 24.42
N TYR A 192 -3.29 14.20 24.89
CA TYR A 192 -3.61 13.80 26.25
C TYR A 192 -2.57 14.41 27.19
N ASN A 193 -2.93 15.48 27.89
CA ASN A 193 -2.03 16.09 28.86
C ASN A 193 -1.78 15.12 30.03
N ARG A 194 -0.49 14.88 30.32
CA ARG A 194 -0.01 14.29 31.57
C ARG A 194 -0.57 15.08 32.76
N PRO A 195 -0.82 14.43 33.92
CA PRO A 195 -1.48 15.08 35.04
C PRO A 195 -0.52 16.04 35.75
N SER A 196 -0.40 17.27 35.25
CA SER A 196 0.22 18.37 35.98
C SER A 196 -0.80 19.49 36.15
N GLY A 197 -1.54 19.41 37.27
CA GLY A 197 -2.15 20.54 37.97
C GLY A 197 -3.07 21.47 37.17
N ARG A 198 -4.38 21.30 37.38
CA ARG A 198 -5.42 22.36 37.26
C ARG A 198 -5.65 22.96 35.86
N SER A 199 -5.82 22.14 34.83
CA SER A 199 -6.91 22.29 33.84
C SER A 199 -6.82 21.12 32.87
N ARG A 200 -7.85 20.27 32.82
CA ARG A 200 -7.94 19.17 31.83
C ARG A 200 -8.39 19.76 30.51
N VAL A 201 -7.51 20.50 29.85
CA VAL A 201 -7.74 20.94 28.49
C VAL A 201 -7.45 19.76 27.57
N ASN A 202 -8.51 19.17 27.03
CA ASN A 202 -8.41 18.15 25.99
C ASN A 202 -8.19 18.88 24.66
N GLY A 203 -6.93 19.08 24.30
CA GLY A 203 -6.55 19.59 22.99
C GLY A 203 -6.67 18.50 21.94
N GLU A 204 -7.35 18.77 20.83
CA GLU A 204 -7.36 17.89 19.67
C GLU A 204 -6.86 18.63 18.44
N ARG A 205 -6.07 17.94 17.61
CA ARG A 205 -5.58 18.42 16.33
C ARG A 205 -6.09 17.52 15.23
N TRP A 206 -6.81 18.09 14.29
CA TRP A 206 -7.32 17.38 13.11
C TRP A 206 -6.55 17.81 11.88
N THR A 207 -6.16 16.84 11.05
CA THR A 207 -5.37 17.07 9.83
C THR A 207 -6.19 16.71 8.60
N TYR A 208 -6.17 17.61 7.62
CA TYR A 208 -6.83 17.48 6.32
C TYR A 208 -5.80 17.62 5.20
N TYR A 209 -5.94 16.79 4.17
CA TYR A 209 -5.12 16.85 2.95
C TYR A 209 -5.97 17.38 1.80
N ASP A 210 -5.57 18.51 1.23
CA ASP A 210 -6.23 19.07 0.05
C ASP A 210 -5.52 18.65 -1.25
N ARG A 211 -6.18 18.79 -2.40
CA ARG A 211 -5.73 18.34 -3.73
C ARG A 211 -4.59 19.19 -4.34
N GLY A 212 -3.80 19.85 -3.50
CA GLY A 212 -2.71 20.75 -3.90
C GLY A 212 -1.44 20.61 -3.06
N ASN A 213 -1.28 19.48 -2.35
CA ASN A 213 -0.17 19.24 -1.41
C ASN A 213 -0.12 20.19 -0.20
N THR A 214 -1.22 20.90 0.07
CA THR A 214 -1.38 21.73 1.27
C THR A 214 -1.99 20.90 2.39
N VAL A 215 -1.41 21.04 3.57
CA VAL A 215 -1.87 20.36 4.78
C VAL A 215 -2.57 21.40 5.66
N ARG A 216 -3.83 21.13 6.02
CA ARG A 216 -4.58 22.00 6.94
C ARG A 216 -4.70 21.33 8.30
N HIS A 217 -4.22 22.01 9.33
CA HIS A 217 -4.38 21.62 10.73
C HIS A 217 -5.46 22.47 11.39
N ILE A 218 -6.44 21.83 12.02
CA ILE A 218 -7.48 22.48 12.82
C ILE A 218 -7.27 22.09 14.28
N PHE A 219 -7.22 23.08 15.17
CA PHE A 219 -7.03 22.90 16.59
C PHE A 219 -8.35 23.09 17.33
N PHE A 220 -8.69 22.13 18.17
CA PHE A 220 -9.88 22.13 19.00
C PHE A 220 -9.51 22.20 20.47
N GLU A 221 -10.27 23.03 21.18
CA GLU A 221 -10.23 23.15 22.63
C GLU A 221 -11.67 23.08 23.15
N ASN A 222 -11.95 22.22 24.14
CA ASN A 222 -13.30 22.07 24.71
C ASN A 222 -14.40 21.82 23.65
N ASN A 223 -14.12 21.01 22.63
CA ASN A 223 -14.99 20.70 21.49
C ASN A 223 -15.27 21.85 20.50
N GLN A 224 -14.61 22.99 20.64
CA GLN A 224 -14.74 24.13 19.76
C GLN A 224 -13.44 24.42 19.00
N VAL A 225 -13.54 24.97 17.80
CA VAL A 225 -12.38 25.41 17.01
C VAL A 225 -11.71 26.58 17.72
N HIS A 226 -10.45 26.41 18.09
CA HIS A 226 -9.61 27.49 18.64
C HIS A 226 -8.83 28.20 17.53
N GLY A 227 -8.41 27.46 16.48
CA GLY A 227 -7.69 28.03 15.35
C GLY A 227 -7.31 27.00 14.29
N TRP A 228 -6.70 27.46 13.20
CA TRP A 228 -6.22 26.60 12.11
C TRP A 228 -4.91 27.12 11.52
N GLN A 229 -4.11 26.21 10.98
CA GLN A 229 -2.84 26.49 10.29
C GLN A 229 -2.83 25.78 8.94
N LEU A 230 -2.29 26.45 7.93
CA LEU A 230 -1.99 25.90 6.61
C LEU A 230 -0.49 25.71 6.51
N GLU A 231 -0.07 24.52 6.07
CA GLU A 231 1.31 24.16 5.72
C GLU A 231 1.40 23.82 4.23
#